data_AF-A0A960T4P3-F1
#
_entry.id   AF-A0A960T4P3-F1
#
_cell.length_a   1.000
_cell.length_b   1.000
_cell.length_c   1.000
_cell.angle_alpha   90.00
_cell.angle_beta   90.00
_cell.angle_gamma   90.00
#
_symmetry.space_group_name_H-M   'P 1'
#
loop_
_entity.id
_entity.type
_entity.pdbx_description
1 polymer ?
#
loop_
_entity_poly.entity_id
_entity_poly.type
_entity_poly.pdbx_seq_one_letter_code
_entity_poly.pdbx_strand_id
1 'polypeptide(L)'
;MSSSSAKKDSFGMLQGVLIPNITMMFGVILFLRVGVITASAGLGQMLAAIALSLVIMILTSFSIGALATNMRVGDGGVYFIISRTLGVEIGGAIGMAIFFAQLITIALTLSGFGLSFCELFPQFSITAVE
;
A
#
# COMPACT_ATOMS: atom_id res chain seq x y z
N MET A 1 -35.92 21.53 23.36
CA MET A 1 -34.82 20.61 23.67
C MET A 1 -33.94 20.49 22.45
N SER A 2 -32.76 21.11 22.52
CA SER A 2 -31.75 21.15 21.46
C SER A 2 -31.14 19.76 21.30
N SER A 3 -31.41 19.09 20.18
CA SER A 3 -30.70 17.88 19.78
C SER A 3 -29.31 18.28 19.31
N SER A 4 -28.31 17.96 20.13
CA SER A 4 -26.89 18.09 19.86
C SER A 4 -26.55 17.49 18.50
N SER A 5 -26.17 18.35 17.54
CA SER A 5 -25.69 17.94 16.23
C SER A 5 -24.27 17.40 16.41
N ALA A 6 -24.12 16.09 16.34
CA ALA A 6 -22.84 15.40 16.43
C ALA A 6 -21.90 15.95 15.36
N LYS A 7 -20.81 16.60 15.80
CA LYS A 7 -19.73 17.07 14.95
C LYS A 7 -19.11 15.83 14.28
N LYS A 8 -19.28 15.68 12.95
CA LYS A 8 -18.58 14.66 12.16
C LYS A 8 -17.09 14.97 12.31
N ASP A 9 -16.37 14.18 13.11
CA ASP A 9 -14.92 14.31 13.25
C ASP A 9 -14.27 13.98 11.91
N SER A 10 -14.05 15.02 11.10
CA SER A 10 -13.38 14.90 9.82
C SER A 10 -11.90 14.68 10.07
N PHE A 11 -11.36 13.55 9.61
CA PHE A 11 -9.92 13.31 9.64
C PHE A 11 -9.20 14.43 8.85
N GLY A 12 -8.19 15.04 9.46
CA GLY A 12 -7.31 15.99 8.78
C GLY A 12 -6.38 15.29 7.77
N MET A 13 -5.71 16.06 6.91
CA MET A 13 -4.76 15.51 5.91
C MET A 13 -3.68 14.61 6.53
N LEU A 14 -3.17 14.98 7.71
CA LEU A 14 -2.12 14.22 8.40
C LEU A 14 -2.64 12.86 8.89
N GLN A 15 -3.73 12.87 9.66
CA GLN A 15 -4.27 11.66 10.27
C GLN A 15 -5.01 10.78 9.27
N GLY A 16 -5.68 11.38 8.29
CA GLY A 16 -6.50 10.67 7.31
C GLY A 16 -5.73 10.14 6.10
N VAL A 17 -4.62 10.78 5.70
CA VAL A 17 -3.94 10.45 4.43
C VAL A 17 -2.46 10.12 4.65
N LEU A 18 -1.69 11.01 5.27
CA LEU A 18 -0.23 10.83 5.36
C LEU A 18 0.17 9.66 6.27
N ILE A 19 -0.40 9.57 7.47
CA ILE A 19 -0.07 8.50 8.42
C ILE A 19 -0.39 7.12 7.82
N PRO A 20 -1.61 6.85 7.30
CA PRO A 20 -1.91 5.57 6.66
C PRO A 20 -1.01 5.25 5.48
N ASN A 21 -0.70 6.24 4.63
CA ASN A 21 0.12 6.02 3.44
C ASN A 21 1.57 5.65 3.79
N ILE A 22 2.17 6.32 4.78
CA ILE A 22 3.52 6.00 5.25
C ILE A 22 3.57 4.59 5.85
N THR A 23 2.57 4.23 6.67
CA THR A 23 2.47 2.87 7.25
C THR A 23 2.33 1.80 6.18
N MET A 24 1.59 2.06 5.10
CA MET A 24 1.43 1.11 3.99
C MET A 24 2.75 0.87 3.22
N MET A 25 3.62 1.87 3.12
CA MET A 25 4.92 1.71 2.47
C MET A 25 5.94 0.93 3.31
N PHE A 26 5.84 0.99 4.63
CA PHE A 26 6.66 0.19 5.54
C PHE A 26 6.17 -1.26 5.62
N GLY A 27 6.57 -2.07 4.63
CA GLY A 27 6.25 -3.49 4.55
C GLY A 27 7.37 -4.43 5.00
N VAL A 28 7.04 -5.71 5.20
CA VAL A 28 7.99 -6.76 5.63
C VAL A 28 9.18 -6.93 4.68
N ILE A 29 8.96 -6.67 3.38
CA ILE A 29 9.98 -6.81 2.33
C ILE A 29 11.13 -5.81 2.54
N LEU A 30 10.83 -4.63 3.09
CA LEU A 30 11.85 -3.63 3.39
C LEU A 30 12.86 -4.14 4.42
N PHE A 31 12.41 -4.94 5.39
CA PHE A 31 13.27 -5.47 6.45
C PHE A 31 13.97 -6.77 6.05
N LEU A 32 13.25 -7.71 5.43
CA LEU A 32 13.79 -9.03 5.12
C LEU A 32 14.57 -9.12 3.80
N ARG A 33 14.21 -8.31 2.81
CA ARG A 33 14.69 -8.52 1.43
C ARG A 33 15.67 -7.46 0.94
N VAL A 34 15.47 -6.21 1.31
CA VAL A 34 16.33 -5.09 0.85
C VAL A 34 17.81 -5.32 1.18
N GLY A 35 18.11 -5.85 2.37
CA GLY A 35 19.49 -6.15 2.77
C GLY A 35 20.16 -7.19 1.87
N VAL A 36 19.49 -8.32 1.63
CA VAL A 36 20.01 -9.41 0.80
C VAL A 36 20.15 -8.96 -0.66
N ILE A 37 19.18 -8.23 -1.21
CA ILE A 37 19.23 -7.71 -2.58
C ILE A 37 20.40 -6.74 -2.75
N THR A 38 20.59 -5.82 -1.78
CA THR A 38 21.68 -4.84 -1.83
C THR A 38 23.05 -5.53 -1.75
N ALA A 39 23.17 -6.58 -0.94
CA ALA A 39 24.39 -7.37 -0.83
C ALA A 39 24.72 -8.14 -2.13
N SER A 40 23.71 -8.67 -2.83
CA SER A 40 23.92 -9.45 -4.06
C SER A 40 24.06 -8.60 -5.34
N ALA A 41 23.29 -7.51 -5.47
CA ALA A 41 23.26 -6.68 -6.68
C ALA A 41 24.25 -5.49 -6.61
N GLY A 42 24.71 -5.15 -5.40
CA GLY A 42 25.57 -4.00 -5.15
C GLY A 42 24.78 -2.69 -4.97
N LEU A 43 25.44 -1.72 -4.34
CA LEU A 43 24.85 -0.43 -3.95
C LEU A 43 24.34 0.37 -5.16
N GLY A 44 25.10 0.40 -6.25
CA GLY A 44 24.78 1.20 -7.44
C GLY A 44 23.50 0.74 -8.14
N GLN A 45 23.31 -0.58 -8.30
CA GLN A 45 22.09 -1.11 -8.91
C GLN A 45 20.87 -0.93 -8.01
N MET A 46 21.03 -1.08 -6.70
CA MET A 46 19.94 -0.85 -5.76
C MET A 46 19.48 0.61 -5.74
N LEU A 47 20.41 1.56 -5.73
CA LEU A 47 20.10 2.99 -5.81
C LEU A 47 19.41 3.36 -7.13
N ALA A 48 19.86 2.80 -8.26
CA ALA A 48 19.22 3.01 -9.55
C ALA A 48 17.78 2.45 -9.58
N ALA A 49 17.56 1.27 -8.99
CA ALA A 49 16.23 0.66 -8.90
C ALA A 49 15.26 1.48 -8.03
N ILE A 50 15.73 1.98 -6.88
CA ILE A 50 14.93 2.86 -6.02
C ILE A 50 14.60 4.17 -6.76
N ALA A 51 15.58 4.78 -7.43
CA ALA A 51 15.36 6.00 -8.19
C ALA A 51 14.30 5.81 -9.29
N LEU A 52 14.39 4.73 -10.06
CA LEU A 52 13.39 4.39 -11.09
C LEU A 52 12.01 4.16 -10.47
N SER A 53 11.93 3.44 -9.37
CA SER A 53 10.67 3.21 -8.65
C SER A 53 10.04 4.53 -8.17
N LEU A 54 10.85 5.47 -7.65
CA LEU A 54 10.38 6.78 -7.21
C LEU A 54 9.82 7.59 -8.37
N VAL A 55 10.46 7.55 -9.55
CA VAL A 55 9.95 8.22 -10.76
C VAL A 55 8.57 7.70 -11.14
N ILE A 56 8.38 6.37 -11.16
CA ILE A 56 7.09 5.75 -11.49
C ILE A 56 6.04 6.13 -10.43
N MET A 57 6.39 6.14 -9.15
CA MET A 57 5.48 6.53 -8.07
C MET A 57 5.06 8.00 -8.17
N ILE A 58 5.99 8.91 -8.50
CA ILE A 58 5.68 10.33 -8.67
C ILE A 58 4.73 10.53 -9.85
N LEU A 59 4.99 9.89 -11.00
CA LEU A 59 4.11 9.97 -12.17
C LEU A 59 2.70 9.43 -11.87
N THR A 60 2.61 8.31 -11.18
CA THR A 60 1.32 7.69 -10.82
C THR A 60 0.55 8.53 -9.81
N SER A 61 1.21 9.04 -8.77
CA SER A 61 0.58 9.90 -7.76
C SER A 61 0.12 11.24 -8.35
N PHE A 62 0.88 11.82 -9.27
CA PHE A 62 0.46 13.02 -10.00
C PHE A 62 -0.79 12.77 -10.86
N SER A 63 -0.85 11.62 -11.55
CA SER A 63 -2.03 11.21 -12.32
C SER A 63 -3.27 11.05 -11.44
N ILE A 64 -3.15 10.34 -10.31
CA ILE A 64 -4.26 10.16 -9.35
C ILE A 64 -4.67 11.50 -8.73
N GLY A 65 -3.71 12.38 -8.45
CA GLY A 65 -3.98 13.74 -7.97
C GLY A 65 -4.82 14.55 -8.96
N ALA A 66 -4.51 14.47 -10.25
CA ALA A 66 -5.31 15.10 -11.31
C ALA A 66 -6.73 14.50 -11.42
N LEU A 67 -6.88 13.18 -11.23
CA LEU A 67 -8.20 12.54 -11.19
C LEU A 67 -9.03 13.03 -9.98
N ALA A 68 -8.39 13.23 -8.83
CA ALA A 68 -9.05 13.68 -7.61
C ALA A 68 -9.47 15.15 -7.66
N THR A 69 -8.73 16.03 -8.35
CA THR A 69 -9.06 17.46 -8.47
C THR A 69 -10.17 17.74 -9.49
N ASN A 70 -10.35 16.89 -10.50
CA ASN A 70 -11.35 17.07 -11.55
C ASN A 70 -12.78 16.66 -11.14
N MET A 71 -12.99 16.16 -9.92
CA MET A 71 -14.30 15.71 -9.47
C MET A 71 -14.68 16.18 -8.09
N ARG A 72 -15.99 16.38 -7.89
CA ARG A 72 -16.58 16.46 -6.54
C ARG A 72 -16.55 15.07 -5.91
N VAL A 73 -15.59 14.86 -5.03
CA VAL A 73 -15.46 13.66 -4.20
C VAL A 73 -16.70 13.58 -3.29
N GLY A 74 -17.55 12.57 -3.51
CA GLY A 74 -18.65 12.24 -2.60
C GLY A 74 -18.13 11.46 -1.37
N ASP A 75 -19.00 10.92 -0.52
CA ASP A 75 -18.63 10.02 0.60
C ASP A 75 -18.07 8.64 0.13
N GLY A 76 -17.62 8.51 -1.13
CA GLY A 76 -17.07 7.28 -1.70
C GLY A 76 -15.54 7.24 -1.70
N GLY A 77 -14.96 6.05 -1.54
CA GLY A 77 -13.51 5.83 -1.54
C GLY A 77 -12.86 5.85 -2.93
N VAL A 78 -11.62 5.33 -3.03
CA VAL A 78 -10.80 5.39 -4.25
C VAL A 78 -11.48 4.78 -5.48
N TYR A 79 -12.16 3.63 -5.36
CA TYR A 79 -12.90 3.02 -6.48
C TYR A 79 -14.06 3.90 -6.97
N PHE A 80 -14.73 4.61 -6.07
CA PHE A 80 -15.81 5.52 -6.42
C PHE A 80 -15.29 6.71 -7.23
N ILE A 81 -14.09 7.20 -6.90
CA ILE A 81 -13.43 8.25 -7.68
C ILE A 81 -13.10 7.71 -9.08
N ILE A 82 -12.41 6.56 -9.18
CA ILE A 82 -11.93 6.01 -10.46
C ILE A 82 -13.08 5.68 -11.44
N SER A 83 -14.13 5.00 -10.96
CA SER A 83 -15.26 4.56 -11.80
C SER A 83 -16.05 5.72 -12.40
N ARG A 84 -16.08 6.89 -11.75
CA ARG A 84 -16.73 8.09 -12.28
C ARG A 84 -15.86 8.88 -13.26
N THR A 85 -14.53 8.92 -13.09
CA THR A 85 -13.65 9.65 -14.02
C THR A 85 -13.37 8.88 -15.29
N LEU A 86 -13.21 7.56 -15.23
CA LEU A 86 -12.77 6.72 -16.35
C LEU A 86 -13.90 5.87 -16.96
N GLY A 87 -15.09 5.88 -16.36
CA GLY A 87 -16.22 5.05 -16.78
C GLY A 87 -16.21 3.65 -16.17
N VAL A 88 -17.32 2.93 -16.29
CA VAL A 88 -17.55 1.64 -15.61
C VAL A 88 -16.65 0.51 -16.15
N GLU A 89 -16.32 0.52 -17.44
CA GLU A 89 -15.51 -0.51 -18.08
C GLU A 89 -14.04 -0.45 -17.62
N ILE A 90 -13.43 0.74 -17.69
CA ILE A 90 -12.04 0.95 -17.25
C ILE A 90 -11.94 0.90 -15.73
N GLY A 91 -12.92 1.46 -15.02
CA GLY A 91 -12.98 1.43 -13.56
C GLY A 91 -13.07 0.00 -13.01
N GLY A 92 -13.87 -0.88 -13.63
CA GLY A 92 -13.97 -2.29 -13.25
C GLY A 92 -12.65 -3.05 -13.44
N ALA A 93 -11.99 -2.87 -14.60
CA ALA A 93 -10.71 -3.53 -14.87
C ALA A 93 -9.61 -3.11 -13.88
N ILE A 94 -9.47 -1.81 -13.62
CA ILE A 94 -8.51 -1.28 -12.63
C ILE A 94 -8.86 -1.77 -11.22
N GLY A 95 -10.14 -1.79 -10.86
CA GLY A 95 -10.61 -2.27 -9.56
C GLY A 95 -10.22 -3.73 -9.31
N MET A 96 -10.40 -4.60 -10.31
CA MET A 96 -9.98 -5.99 -10.22
C MET A 96 -8.46 -6.13 -10.09
N ALA A 97 -7.68 -5.36 -10.85
CA ALA A 97 -6.22 -5.36 -10.74
C ALA A 97 -5.73 -4.93 -9.34
N ILE A 98 -6.30 -3.86 -8.78
CA ILE A 98 -5.97 -3.38 -7.43
C ILE A 98 -6.38 -4.41 -6.36
N PHE A 99 -7.51 -5.09 -6.53
CA PHE A 99 -7.94 -6.15 -5.62
C PHE A 99 -6.92 -7.30 -5.57
N PHE A 100 -6.49 -7.81 -6.71
CA PHE A 100 -5.46 -8.86 -6.75
C PHE A 100 -4.11 -8.38 -6.19
N ALA A 101 -3.71 -7.14 -6.49
CA ALA A 101 -2.50 -6.56 -5.91
C ALA A 101 -2.56 -6.52 -4.37
N GLN A 102 -3.71 -6.16 -3.81
CA GLN A 102 -3.90 -6.15 -2.36
C GLN A 102 -3.88 -7.57 -1.75
N LEU A 103 -4.49 -8.55 -2.42
CA LEU A 103 -4.44 -9.95 -1.98
C LEU A 103 -3.01 -10.48 -1.93
N ILE A 104 -2.22 -10.22 -2.98
CA ILE A 104 -0.80 -10.63 -3.04
C ILE A 104 -0.01 -9.93 -1.93
N THR A 105 -0.28 -8.64 -1.69
CA THR A 105 0.40 -7.87 -0.64
C THR A 105 0.14 -8.46 0.75
N ILE A 106 -1.10 -8.84 1.04
CA ILE A 106 -1.47 -9.49 2.31
C ILE A 106 -0.79 -10.87 2.42
N ALA A 107 -0.82 -11.68 1.36
CA ALA A 107 -0.19 -13.00 1.34
C ALA A 107 1.33 -12.93 1.57
N LEU A 108 2.02 -12.01 0.90
CA LEU A 108 3.46 -11.80 1.07
C LEU A 108 3.81 -11.28 2.47
N THR A 109 2.97 -10.42 3.04
CA THR A 109 3.18 -9.90 4.39
C THR A 109 3.01 -10.99 5.44
N LEU A 110 1.99 -11.86 5.30
CA LEU A 110 1.78 -13.01 6.18
C LEU A 110 2.90 -14.05 6.06
N SER A 111 3.35 -14.35 4.84
CA SER A 111 4.47 -15.27 4.63
C SER A 111 5.78 -14.74 5.21
N GLY A 112 6.09 -13.45 4.99
CA GLY A 112 7.27 -12.81 5.59
C GLY A 112 7.21 -12.79 7.11
N PHE A 113 6.03 -12.49 7.69
CA PHE A 113 5.82 -12.58 9.13
C PHE A 113 6.03 -14.02 9.64
N GLY A 114 5.51 -15.03 8.95
CA GLY A 114 5.71 -16.43 9.31
C GLY A 114 7.18 -16.84 9.35
N LEU A 115 7.99 -16.40 8.37
CA LEU A 115 9.44 -16.64 8.36
C LEU A 115 10.12 -16.00 9.58
N SER A 116 9.86 -14.72 9.84
CA SER A 116 10.43 -14.02 11.01
C SER A 116 9.97 -14.61 12.35
N PHE A 117 8.74 -15.11 12.42
CA PHE A 117 8.19 -15.71 13.63
C PHE A 117 8.88 -17.05 13.95
N CYS A 118 9.13 -17.89 12.95
CA CYS A 118 9.87 -19.14 13.12
C CYS A 118 11.34 -18.91 13.49
N GLU A 119 11.98 -17.86 12.96
CA GLU A 119 13.34 -17.48 13.36
C GLU A 119 13.41 -17.02 14.83
N LEU A 120 12.38 -16.32 15.32
CA LEU A 120 12.36 -15.78 16.68
C LEU A 120 12.00 -16.83 17.74
N PHE A 121 11.13 -17.79 17.41
CA PHE A 121 10.70 -18.85 18.32
C PHE A 121 10.98 -20.25 17.75
N PRO A 122 12.23 -20.75 17.90
CA PRO A 122 12.62 -22.07 17.40
C PRO A 122 11.78 -23.22 17.98
N GLN A 123 11.16 -23.04 19.16
CA GLN A 123 10.30 -24.05 19.77
C GLN A 123 8.99 -24.34 19.03
N PHE A 124 8.53 -23.42 18.16
CA PHE A 124 7.37 -23.63 17.29
C PHE A 124 7.77 -23.96 15.85
N SER A 125 9.07 -24.18 15.62
CA SER A 125 9.60 -24.49 14.30
C SER A 125 9.21 -25.92 13.91
N ILE A 126 8.46 -26.05 12.82
CA ILE A 126 8.02 -27.34 12.24
C ILE A 126 9.23 -28.18 11.75
N THR A 127 10.44 -27.63 11.79
CA THR A 127 11.71 -28.31 11.49
C THR A 127 12.23 -29.22 12.62
N ALA A 128 11.51 -29.38 13.75
CA ALA A 128 11.89 -30.34 14.81
C ALA A 128 11.29 -31.76 14.64
N VAL A 129 10.61 -32.03 13.51
CA VAL A 129 10.04 -33.35 13.17
C VAL A 129 10.53 -33.80 11.78
N GLU A 130 11.83 -33.69 11.55
CA GLU A 130 12.61 -34.56 10.64
C GLU A 130 13.95 -34.91 11.31
#